data_AF-A0AAV0H6A6-F1
#
_entry.id   AF-A0AAV0H6A6-F1
#
_cell.length_a   1.000
_cell.length_b   1.000
_cell.length_c   1.000
_cell.angle_alpha   90.00
_cell.angle_beta   90.00
_cell.angle_gamma   90.00
#
_symmetry.space_group_name_H-M   'P 1'
#
loop_
_entity.id
_entity.type
_entity.pdbx_description
1 polymer ?
#
loop_
_entity_poly.entity_id
_entity_poly.type
_entity_poly.pdbx_seq_one_letter_code
_entity_poly.pdbx_strand_id
1 'polypeptide(L)' 'MVPVSYLRQPSFQDLLNMAAEEFGYDHPMGGLTIPCREETFISATSNLSRS' A
#
# COMPACT_ATOMS: atom_id res chain seq x y z
N MET A 1 4.84 -7.12 -1.59
CA MET A 1 3.41 -6.78 -1.63
C MET A 1 3.01 -6.26 -0.25
N VAL A 2 2.48 -5.04 -0.16
CA VAL A 2 2.07 -4.43 1.11
C VAL A 2 0.56 -4.55 1.23
N PRO A 3 0.00 -5.12 2.32
CA PRO A 3 -1.44 -5.15 2.48
C PRO A 3 -1.99 -3.72 2.61
N VAL A 4 -3.08 -3.43 1.91
CA VAL A 4 -3.74 -2.11 1.95
C VAL A 4 -4.19 -1.74 3.37
N SER A 5 -4.42 -2.74 4.23
CA SER A 5 -4.76 -2.56 5.64
C SER A 5 -3.71 -1.80 6.47
N TYR A 6 -2.46 -1.72 6.00
CA TYR A 6 -1.42 -0.89 6.63
C TYR A 6 -1.65 0.61 6.39
N LEU A 7 -2.41 0.96 5.36
CA LEU A 7 -2.74 2.33 5.01
C LEU A 7 -4.03 2.74 5.72
N ARG A 8 -3.96 2.92 7.03
CA ARG A 8 -5.13 3.17 7.90
C ARG A 8 -5.80 4.54 7.72
N GLN A 9 -5.26 5.42 6.87
CA GLN A 9 -5.86 6.72 6.62
C GLN A 9 -7.08 6.58 5.68
N PRO A 10 -8.30 6.94 6.10
CA PRO A 10 -9.52 6.71 5.32
C PRO A 10 -9.48 7.35 3.94
N SER A 11 -9.04 8.62 3.88
CA SER A 11 -8.94 9.33 2.59
C SER A 11 -7.93 8.71 1.62
N PHE A 12 -6.94 7.98 2.13
CA PHE A 12 -6.00 7.25 1.29
C PHE A 12 -6.61 5.95 0.77
N GLN A 13 -7.44 5.27 1.56
CA GLN A 13 -8.20 4.10 1.10
C GLN A 13 -9.23 4.49 0.04
N ASP A 14 -9.92 5.61 0.22
CA ASP A 14 -10.86 6.14 -0.78
C ASP A 14 -10.12 6.44 -2.10
N LEU A 15 -8.94 7.07 -2.02
CA LEU A 15 -8.09 7.32 -3.18
C LEU A 15 -7.70 6.02 -3.91
N LEU A 16 -7.32 4.98 -3.16
CA LEU A 16 -6.94 3.69 -3.73
C LEU A 16 -8.14 2.96 -4.36
N ASN A 17 -9.33 3.07 -3.77
CA ASN A 17 -10.55 2.51 -4.36
C ASN A 17 -10.91 3.20 -5.67
N MET A 18 -10.86 4.54 -5.71
CA MET A 18 -11.09 5.30 -6.95
C MET A 18 -10.07 4.93 -8.03
N ALA A 19 -8.78 4.83 -7.66
CA ALA A 19 -7.75 4.42 -8.60
C ALA A 19 -7.98 2.99 -9.13
N ALA A 20 -8.46 2.07 -8.29
CA ALA A 20 -8.75 0.72 -8.74
C ALA A 20 -10.00 0.63 -9.63
N GLU A 21 -11.01 1.46 -9.42
CA GLU A 21 -12.16 1.58 -10.33
C GLU A 21 -11.76 2.14 -11.69
N GLU A 22 -10.88 3.15 -11.71
CA GLU A 22 -10.49 3.85 -12.95
C GLU A 22 -9.43 3.11 -13.76
N PHE A 23 -8.44 2.51 -13.10
CA PHE A 23 -7.31 1.83 -13.75
C PHE A 23 -7.44 0.30 -13.73
N GLY A 24 -8.41 -0.25 -12.99
CA GLY A 24 -8.58 -1.69 -12.79
C GLY A 24 -7.59 -2.27 -11.79
N TYR A 25 -7.94 -3.43 -11.21
CA TYR A 25 -7.02 -4.23 -10.40
C TYR A 25 -6.06 -5.10 -11.24
N ASP A 26 -6.14 -5.00 -12.57
CA ASP A 26 -5.42 -5.84 -13.54
C ASP A 26 -3.97 -5.38 -13.72
N HIS A 27 -3.27 -5.25 -12.59
CA HIS A 27 -1.83 -5.14 -12.57
C HIS A 27 -1.24 -6.54 -12.40
N PRO A 28 -0.31 -6.99 -13.26
CA PRO A 28 0.26 -8.34 -13.18
C PRO A 28 0.99 -8.65 -11.86
N MET A 29 1.26 -7.65 -11.02
CA MET A 29 1.81 -7.80 -9.67
C MET A 29 0.83 -7.45 -8.52
N GLY A 30 -0.42 -7.07 -8.83
CA GLY A 30 -1.52 -6.91 -7.86
C GLY A 30 -1.27 -5.96 -6.68
N GLY A 31 -0.27 -5.08 -6.74
CA GLY A 31 0.17 -4.32 -5.57
C GLY A 31 0.82 -2.98 -5.89
N LEU A 32 0.78 -2.08 -4.90
CA LEU A 32 1.46 -0.79 -4.95
C LEU A 32 2.98 -1.01 -4.88
N THR A 33 3.72 -0.45 -5.82
CA THR A 33 5.19 -0.42 -5.77
C THR A 33 5.63 0.87 -5.09
N ILE A 34 6.31 0.75 -3.94
CA ILE A 34 6.87 1.91 -3.24
C ILE A 34 8.36 2.00 -3.57
N PRO A 35 8.82 3.07 -4.24
CA PRO A 35 10.23 3.24 -4.59
C PRO A 35 11.03 3.58 -3.32
N CYS A 36 11.57 2.54 -2.68
CA CYS A 36 12.43 2.67 -1.52
C CYS A 36 13.37 1.44 -1.44
N ARG A 37 14.38 1.52 -0.57
CA ARG A 37 15.20 0.35 -0.24
C ARG A 37 14.38 -0.60 0.62
N GLU A 38 14.57 -1.90 0.42
CA GLU A 38 13.84 -2.94 1.16
C GLU A 38 14.00 -2.80 2.68
N GLU A 39 15.22 -2.50 3.15
CA GLU A 39 15.52 -2.24 4.56
C GLU A 39 14.71 -1.07 5.14
N THR A 40 14.53 0.00 4.35
CA THR A 40 13.70 1.15 4.72
C THR A 40 12.24 0.75 4.87
N PHE A 41 11.75 -0.08 3.95
CA PHE A 41 10.39 -0.60 4.00
C PHE A 41 10.13 -1.50 5.21
N ILE A 42 11.06 -2.42 5.50
CA ILE A 42 10.98 -3.34 6.65
C ILE A 42 10.98 -2.55 7.97
N SER A 43 11.88 -1.57 8.12
CA SER A 43 11.93 -0.73 9.31
C SER A 43 10.65 0.08 9.52
N ALA A 44 10.10 0.67 8.45
CA ALA A 44 8.85 1.44 8.53
C ALA A 44 7.65 0.56 8.91
N THR A 45 7.53 -0.64 8.33
CA THR A 45 6.40 -1.54 8.58
C THR A 45 6.47 -2.26 9.93
N SER A 46 7.67 -2.58 10.42
CA SER A 46 7.84 -3.17 11.75
C SER A 46 7.41 -2.22 12.87
N ASN A 47 7.63 -0.91 12.72
CA ASN A 47 7.10 0.10 13.63
C ASN A 47 5.57 0.19 13.59
N LEU A 48 4.96 0.00 12.42
CA LEU A 48 3.50 0.07 12.24
C LEU A 48 2.76 -1.15 12.82
N SER A 49 3.41 -2.32 12.89
CA SER A 49 2.87 -3.53 13.54
C SER A 49 2.85 -3.49 15.07
N ARG A 50 3.51 -2.50 15.68
CA ARG A 50 3.64 -2.34 17.15
C ARG A 50 2.56 -1.42 17.76
N SER A 51 1.58 -0.95 16.98
CA SER A 51 0.47 -0.08 17.41
C SER A 51 -0.91 -0.71 17.30
#